data_AF-A0A832GW78-F1
#
_entry.id   AF-A0A832GW78-F1
#
_cell.length_a   1.000
_cell.length_b   1.000
_cell.length_c   1.000
_cell.angle_alpha   90.00
_cell.angle_beta   90.00
_cell.angle_gamma   90.00
#
_symmetry.space_group_name_H-M   'P 1'
#
loop_
_entity.id
_entity.type
_entity.pdbx_description
1 polymer ?
#
loop_
_entity_poly.entity_id
_entity_poly.type
_entity_poly.pdbx_seq_one_letter_code
_entity_poly.pdbx_strand_id
1 'polypeptide(L)'
;MKIISSYLIFFVAFSVSISAQTKSSFVNKKYEYKIDFPAKWDIEQLPSKEDPVTVVAKSPSTSSFLVNARKDPSFKGKNANQLSANDITAELKTQFRKVVLLESDYQTYEEMPLLYLKFSAETDDDDKIFILQYYMFRNDYLYLIQAMTLQSDFENEEGVINSAVYSFNYLGASSEYTSNFYRSEQYEYSINFPDGWKKTLNAGQVGATTSGGAVSMFIDVTLDREYAGMSMLDYPVESFTEAIQKQYEDGKIIESRRMPINGISSIFIKHKFKDKGTEVTMLHYFLIKDSKLFVIQCTSPSSQFSTYEGTFKTAVLSLRL
;
A
#
# COMPACT_ATOMS: atom_id res chain seq x y z
N MET A 1 -64.56 21.12 -15.27
CA MET A 1 -63.81 20.88 -16.53
C MET A 1 -62.33 20.92 -16.20
N LYS A 2 -61.65 19.77 -16.27
CA LYS A 2 -60.22 19.61 -15.95
C LYS A 2 -59.39 20.05 -17.16
N ILE A 3 -58.50 21.01 -16.99
CA ILE A 3 -57.40 21.28 -17.93
C ILE A 3 -56.14 20.74 -17.25
N ILE A 4 -55.68 19.58 -17.73
CA ILE A 4 -54.41 18.98 -17.36
C ILE A 4 -53.36 19.66 -18.24
N SER A 5 -52.50 20.47 -17.61
CA SER A 5 -51.37 21.12 -18.29
C SER A 5 -50.25 20.10 -18.45
N SER A 6 -49.96 19.75 -19.70
CA SER A 6 -48.87 18.89 -20.14
C SER A 6 -47.51 19.55 -19.85
N TYR A 7 -46.76 19.01 -18.89
CA TYR A 7 -45.30 19.20 -18.84
C TYR A 7 -44.66 18.05 -19.63
N LEU A 8 -44.26 18.36 -20.85
CA LEU A 8 -43.46 17.50 -21.72
C LEU A 8 -42.01 17.51 -21.18
N ILE A 9 -41.65 16.51 -20.38
CA ILE A 9 -40.26 16.28 -19.98
C ILE A 9 -39.55 15.63 -21.16
N PHE A 10 -38.71 16.39 -21.86
CA PHE A 10 -37.72 15.86 -22.79
C PHE A 10 -36.67 15.06 -22.00
N PHE A 11 -36.88 13.75 -21.84
CA PHE A 11 -35.79 12.83 -21.55
C PHE A 11 -34.97 12.71 -22.84
N VAL A 12 -33.95 13.55 -22.99
CA VAL A 12 -32.81 13.21 -23.85
C VAL A 12 -32.09 12.08 -23.13
N ALA A 13 -32.56 10.86 -23.37
CA ALA A 13 -31.77 9.67 -23.11
C ALA A 13 -30.56 9.77 -24.04
N PHE A 14 -29.46 10.31 -23.53
CA PHE A 14 -28.14 9.93 -24.01
C PHE A 14 -28.03 8.44 -23.72
N SER A 15 -28.47 7.62 -24.68
CA SER A 15 -27.91 6.30 -24.85
C SER A 15 -26.44 6.52 -25.19
N VAL A 16 -25.62 6.69 -24.16
CA VAL A 16 -24.21 6.34 -24.23
C VAL A 16 -24.24 4.87 -24.55
N SER A 17 -24.15 4.57 -25.83
CA SER A 17 -23.78 3.25 -26.31
C SER A 17 -22.38 3.00 -25.75
N ILE A 18 -22.32 2.54 -24.50
CA ILE A 18 -21.17 1.81 -23.98
C ILE A 18 -21.13 0.58 -24.86
N SER A 19 -20.45 0.71 -26.00
CA SER A 19 -20.04 -0.43 -26.79
C SER A 19 -19.33 -1.34 -25.79
N ALA A 20 -19.95 -2.48 -25.50
CA ALA A 20 -19.33 -3.51 -24.70
C ALA A 20 -18.07 -3.94 -25.47
N GLN A 21 -16.94 -3.30 -25.17
CA GLN A 21 -15.64 -3.71 -25.65
C GLN A 21 -15.43 -5.12 -25.07
N THR A 22 -15.55 -6.13 -25.93
CA THR A 22 -15.27 -7.51 -25.56
C THR A 22 -13.80 -7.60 -25.19
N LYS A 23 -13.50 -7.60 -23.90
CA LYS A 23 -12.15 -7.74 -23.37
C LYS A 23 -11.58 -9.12 -23.75
N SER A 24 -10.28 -9.17 -24.01
CA SER A 24 -9.58 -10.43 -24.24
C SER A 24 -8.98 -10.92 -22.92
N SER A 25 -9.59 -11.94 -22.31
CA SER A 25 -9.05 -12.54 -21.09
C SER A 25 -7.84 -13.43 -21.39
N PHE A 26 -6.78 -13.27 -20.62
CA PHE A 26 -5.64 -14.16 -20.59
C PHE A 26 -5.51 -14.83 -19.23
N VAL A 27 -5.19 -16.13 -19.23
CA VAL A 27 -5.03 -16.94 -18.02
C VAL A 27 -3.67 -17.60 -18.04
N ASN A 28 -2.84 -17.29 -17.05
CA ASN A 28 -1.57 -17.96 -16.81
C ASN A 28 -1.71 -18.94 -15.65
N LYS A 29 -1.86 -20.23 -15.96
CA LYS A 29 -2.00 -21.25 -14.92
C LYS A 29 -0.70 -21.48 -14.13
N LYS A 30 0.47 -21.30 -14.77
CA LYS A 30 1.78 -21.52 -14.14
C LYS A 30 2.08 -20.45 -13.08
N TYR A 31 1.74 -19.21 -13.40
CA TYR A 31 1.92 -18.06 -12.51
C TYR A 31 0.62 -17.66 -11.80
N GLU A 32 -0.41 -18.50 -11.88
CA GLU A 32 -1.65 -18.40 -11.11
C GLU A 32 -2.34 -17.03 -11.21
N TYR A 33 -2.46 -16.46 -12.41
CA TYR A 33 -3.19 -15.21 -12.60
C TYR A 33 -4.08 -15.22 -13.84
N LYS A 34 -5.08 -14.33 -13.80
CA LYS A 34 -5.91 -13.94 -14.93
C LYS A 34 -5.81 -12.42 -15.09
N ILE A 35 -5.84 -11.93 -16.32
CA ILE A 35 -5.99 -10.52 -16.61
C ILE A 35 -6.79 -10.32 -17.88
N ASP A 36 -7.54 -9.22 -17.98
CA ASP A 36 -8.28 -8.85 -19.17
C ASP A 36 -7.58 -7.70 -19.89
N PHE A 37 -7.24 -7.91 -21.17
CA PHE A 37 -6.67 -6.89 -22.03
C PHE A 37 -7.76 -6.14 -22.81
N PRO A 38 -7.52 -4.86 -23.17
CA PRO A 38 -8.43 -4.11 -24.03
C PRO A 38 -8.69 -4.82 -25.36
N ALA A 39 -9.89 -4.61 -25.90
CA ALA A 39 -10.28 -5.22 -27.18
C ALA A 39 -9.35 -4.74 -28.31
N LYS A 40 -9.03 -5.63 -29.26
CA LYS A 40 -8.23 -5.35 -30.47
C LYS A 40 -6.75 -5.01 -30.22
N TRP A 41 -6.25 -5.16 -29.00
CA TRP A 41 -4.81 -5.09 -28.75
C TRP A 41 -4.15 -6.40 -29.17
N ASP A 42 -2.96 -6.29 -29.78
CA ASP A 42 -2.19 -7.44 -30.20
C ASP A 42 -1.45 -8.03 -29.01
N ILE A 43 -1.75 -9.29 -28.69
CA ILE A 43 -1.19 -9.98 -27.51
C ILE A 43 -0.03 -10.88 -27.93
N GLU A 44 1.12 -10.64 -27.32
CA GLU A 44 2.37 -11.37 -27.46
C GLU A 44 2.72 -12.07 -26.13
N GLN A 45 3.23 -13.30 -26.22
CA GLN A 45 3.56 -14.15 -25.08
C GLN A 45 5.05 -14.51 -25.15
N LEU A 46 5.80 -14.15 -24.10
CA LEU A 46 7.26 -14.26 -24.05
C LEU A 46 7.72 -15.06 -22.83
N PRO A 47 8.77 -15.90 -22.94
CA PRO A 47 9.53 -16.18 -24.16
C PRO A 47 8.80 -17.10 -25.16
N SER A 48 7.75 -17.81 -24.74
CA SER A 48 6.93 -18.64 -25.62
C SER A 48 5.46 -18.66 -25.17
N LYS A 49 4.58 -19.23 -26.01
CA LYS A 49 3.15 -19.40 -25.71
C LYS A 49 2.87 -20.50 -24.69
N GLU A 50 3.76 -21.48 -24.61
CA GLU A 50 3.64 -22.63 -23.71
C GLU A 50 4.09 -22.27 -22.29
N ASP A 51 5.05 -21.33 -22.17
CA ASP A 51 5.60 -20.89 -20.89
C ASP A 51 5.80 -19.36 -20.84
N PRO A 52 4.72 -18.57 -20.88
CA PRO A 52 4.83 -17.13 -20.85
C PRO A 52 5.16 -16.63 -19.44
N VAL A 53 6.34 -16.02 -19.30
CA VAL A 53 6.77 -15.23 -18.13
C VAL A 53 6.27 -13.79 -18.25
N THR A 54 6.25 -13.27 -19.48
CA THR A 54 5.73 -11.95 -19.82
C THR A 54 4.63 -12.08 -20.85
N VAL A 55 3.56 -11.31 -20.67
CA VAL A 55 2.52 -11.12 -21.68
C VAL A 55 2.45 -9.64 -21.99
N VAL A 56 2.53 -9.29 -23.27
CA VAL A 56 2.51 -7.90 -23.74
C VAL A 56 1.30 -7.73 -24.64
N ALA A 57 0.48 -6.73 -24.37
CA ALA A 57 -0.57 -6.27 -25.25
C ALA A 57 -0.16 -4.91 -25.83
N LYS A 58 -0.20 -4.77 -27.16
CA LYS A 58 0.16 -3.52 -27.85
C LYS A 58 -1.09 -2.93 -28.49
N SER A 59 -1.33 -1.65 -28.21
CA SER A 59 -2.36 -0.86 -28.88
C SER A 59 -1.93 -0.53 -30.31
N PRO A 60 -2.87 -0.39 -31.26
CA PRO A 60 -2.60 0.25 -32.54
C PRO A 60 -2.07 1.68 -32.42
N SER A 61 -2.36 2.37 -31.30
CA SER A 61 -2.09 3.80 -31.07
C SER A 61 -0.75 4.11 -30.37
N THR A 62 0.18 3.16 -30.25
CA THR A 62 1.51 3.23 -29.57
C THR A 62 1.53 2.87 -28.08
N SER A 63 0.38 2.76 -27.41
CA SER A 63 0.35 2.29 -26.02
C SER A 63 0.72 0.82 -25.93
N SER A 64 1.34 0.42 -24.82
CA SER A 64 1.59 -0.98 -24.51
C SER A 64 1.27 -1.26 -23.05
N PHE A 65 0.89 -2.48 -22.79
CA PHE A 65 0.53 -2.96 -21.47
C PHE A 65 1.10 -4.36 -21.31
N LEU A 66 1.87 -4.60 -20.25
CA LEU A 66 2.50 -5.88 -20.02
C LEU A 66 2.28 -6.37 -18.60
N VAL A 67 2.26 -7.69 -18.45
CA VAL A 67 2.34 -8.39 -17.18
C VAL A 67 3.57 -9.26 -17.21
N ASN A 68 4.54 -9.01 -16.34
CA ASN A 68 5.66 -9.88 -16.07
C ASN A 68 5.45 -10.57 -14.71
N ALA A 69 5.58 -11.89 -14.68
CA ALA A 69 5.44 -12.68 -13.46
C ALA A 69 6.72 -13.46 -13.18
N ARG A 70 7.21 -13.40 -11.94
CA ARG A 70 8.37 -14.15 -11.49
C ARG A 70 8.02 -14.95 -10.25
N LYS A 71 8.49 -16.20 -10.19
CA LYS A 71 8.41 -17.06 -9.01
C LYS A 71 9.79 -17.15 -8.35
N ASP A 72 9.87 -16.82 -7.07
CA ASP A 72 11.10 -16.89 -6.28
C ASP A 72 10.73 -17.14 -4.80
N PRO A 73 11.20 -18.24 -4.18
CA PRO A 73 10.90 -18.54 -2.78
C PRO A 73 11.26 -17.42 -1.80
N SER A 74 12.23 -16.57 -2.14
CA SER A 74 12.60 -15.40 -1.34
C SER A 74 11.54 -14.29 -1.30
N PHE A 75 10.50 -14.38 -2.14
CA PHE A 75 9.35 -13.47 -2.13
C PHE A 75 8.28 -13.88 -1.11
N LYS A 76 8.37 -15.08 -0.54
CA LYS A 76 7.40 -15.53 0.47
C LYS A 76 7.36 -14.59 1.67
N GLY A 77 6.17 -14.10 2.00
CA GLY A 77 5.94 -13.14 3.09
C GLY A 77 6.32 -11.69 2.75
N LYS A 78 6.86 -11.43 1.56
CA LYS A 78 7.14 -10.07 1.09
C LYS A 78 5.87 -9.41 0.60
N ASN A 79 5.87 -8.08 0.65
CA ASN A 79 4.81 -7.27 0.06
C ASN A 79 5.39 -6.01 -0.60
N ALA A 80 4.56 -5.31 -1.36
CA ALA A 80 5.01 -4.24 -2.23
C ALA A 80 5.71 -3.07 -1.49
N ASN A 81 5.46 -2.87 -0.20
CA ASN A 81 6.12 -1.80 0.58
C ASN A 81 7.56 -2.06 1.00
N GLN A 82 8.04 -3.26 0.73
CA GLN A 82 9.46 -3.59 0.85
C GLN A 82 10.24 -3.18 -0.39
N LEU A 83 9.57 -2.77 -1.47
CA LEU A 83 10.22 -2.24 -2.65
C LEU A 83 10.60 -0.77 -2.45
N SER A 84 11.77 -0.42 -2.95
CA SER A 84 12.27 0.94 -2.99
C SER A 84 11.96 1.55 -4.36
N ALA A 85 11.17 2.62 -4.39
CA ALA A 85 10.92 3.38 -5.62
C ALA A 85 12.23 3.87 -6.25
N ASN A 86 13.27 4.16 -5.44
CA ASN A 86 14.58 4.57 -5.93
C ASN A 86 15.28 3.46 -6.71
N ASP A 87 15.21 2.22 -6.23
CA ASP A 87 15.87 1.07 -6.85
C ASP A 87 15.21 0.78 -8.21
N ILE A 88 13.87 0.85 -8.26
CA ILE A 88 13.09 0.71 -9.50
C ILE A 88 13.38 1.85 -10.49
N THR A 89 13.47 3.09 -9.99
CA THR A 89 13.84 4.24 -10.82
C THR A 89 15.21 4.07 -11.46
N ALA A 90 16.17 3.51 -10.72
CA ALA A 90 17.52 3.25 -11.23
C ALA A 90 17.52 2.23 -12.38
N GLU A 91 16.68 1.18 -12.28
CA GLU A 91 16.51 0.20 -13.35
C GLU A 91 15.93 0.86 -14.62
N LEU A 92 14.87 1.66 -14.49
CA LEU A 92 14.27 2.37 -15.64
C LEU A 92 15.25 3.33 -16.32
N LYS A 93 16.14 3.98 -15.57
CA LYS A 93 17.20 4.84 -16.13
C LYS A 93 18.21 4.11 -17.00
N THR A 94 18.26 2.77 -16.96
CA THR A 94 19.07 1.98 -17.90
C THR A 94 18.38 1.74 -19.23
N GLN A 95 17.05 1.93 -19.30
CA GLN A 95 16.22 1.65 -20.46
C GLN A 95 15.79 2.93 -21.21
N PHE A 96 15.78 4.08 -20.53
CA PHE A 96 15.30 5.35 -21.06
C PHE A 96 16.29 6.49 -20.79
N ARG A 97 16.39 7.45 -21.72
CA ARG A 97 17.37 8.56 -21.64
C ARG A 97 17.15 9.46 -20.44
N LYS A 98 15.89 9.79 -20.16
CA LYS A 98 15.47 10.56 -18.98
C LYS A 98 14.32 9.84 -18.32
N VAL A 99 14.36 9.75 -17.00
CA VAL A 99 13.28 9.18 -16.17
C VAL A 99 13.10 10.05 -14.95
N VAL A 100 11.85 10.47 -14.71
CA VAL A 100 11.43 11.23 -13.54
C VAL A 100 10.27 10.51 -12.89
N LEU A 101 10.41 10.13 -11.62
CA LEU A 101 9.31 9.64 -10.80
C LEU A 101 8.36 10.81 -10.50
N LEU A 102 7.12 10.70 -10.96
CA LEU A 102 6.08 11.70 -10.75
C LEU A 102 5.21 11.37 -9.54
N GLU A 103 4.90 10.08 -9.34
CA GLU A 103 4.00 9.63 -8.30
C GLU A 103 4.44 8.27 -7.77
N SER A 104 4.28 8.05 -6.47
CA SER A 104 4.52 6.78 -5.79
C SER A 104 3.47 6.61 -4.70
N ASP A 105 2.68 5.55 -4.79
CA ASP A 105 1.60 5.27 -3.84
C ASP A 105 1.50 3.78 -3.50
N TYR A 106 1.02 3.46 -2.29
CA TYR A 106 0.90 2.09 -1.77
C TYR A 106 -0.56 1.68 -1.61
N GLN A 107 -1.19 1.18 -2.65
CA GLN A 107 -2.62 0.92 -2.66
C GLN A 107 -2.96 -0.51 -2.18
N THR A 108 -4.24 -0.77 -1.96
CA THR A 108 -4.77 -2.13 -1.81
C THR A 108 -5.77 -2.42 -2.92
N TYR A 109 -5.61 -3.55 -3.60
CA TYR A 109 -6.59 -4.06 -4.56
C TYR A 109 -6.98 -5.49 -4.20
N GLU A 110 -8.27 -5.76 -3.97
CA GLU A 110 -8.76 -7.05 -3.46
C GLU A 110 -7.96 -7.57 -2.25
N GLU A 111 -7.62 -6.66 -1.32
CA GLU A 111 -6.77 -6.91 -0.14
C GLU A 111 -5.27 -7.18 -0.44
N MET A 112 -4.85 -7.13 -1.71
CA MET A 112 -3.43 -7.24 -2.11
C MET A 112 -2.75 -5.87 -1.96
N PRO A 113 -1.69 -5.74 -1.15
CA PRO A 113 -0.85 -4.56 -1.15
C PRO A 113 -0.16 -4.43 -2.50
N LEU A 114 -0.25 -3.26 -3.12
CA LEU A 114 0.42 -2.94 -4.38
C LEU A 114 1.22 -1.66 -4.25
N LEU A 115 2.34 -1.59 -4.94
CA LEU A 115 3.12 -0.35 -5.13
C LEU A 115 2.80 0.17 -6.53
N TYR A 116 2.17 1.33 -6.58
CA TYR A 116 1.94 2.10 -7.80
C TYR A 116 3.06 3.13 -7.98
N LEU A 117 3.63 3.18 -9.18
CA LEU A 117 4.62 4.16 -9.58
C LEU A 117 4.23 4.76 -10.94
N LYS A 118 4.29 6.09 -11.03
CA LYS A 118 4.12 6.84 -12.29
C LYS A 118 5.40 7.55 -12.63
N PHE A 119 5.90 7.33 -13.84
CA PHE A 119 7.10 7.99 -14.36
C PHE A 119 6.78 8.78 -15.62
N SER A 120 7.49 9.89 -15.80
CA SER A 120 7.73 10.47 -17.13
C SER A 120 9.07 9.98 -17.64
N ALA A 121 9.13 9.57 -18.91
CA ALA A 121 10.37 9.18 -19.56
C ALA A 121 10.51 9.72 -20.99
N GLU A 122 11.75 9.78 -21.47
CA GLU A 122 12.08 10.08 -22.87
C GLU A 122 12.74 8.86 -23.53
N THR A 123 12.24 8.46 -24.69
CA THR A 123 12.80 7.35 -25.50
C THR A 123 14.04 7.81 -26.27
N ASP A 124 14.69 6.88 -26.97
CA ASP A 124 15.81 7.21 -27.85
C ASP A 124 15.41 8.05 -29.08
N ASP A 125 14.14 7.98 -29.46
CA ASP A 125 13.54 8.74 -30.57
C ASP A 125 12.97 10.10 -30.11
N ASP A 126 13.32 10.54 -28.89
CA ASP A 126 12.87 11.77 -28.24
C ASP A 126 11.34 11.83 -27.97
N ASP A 127 10.65 10.68 -28.04
CA ASP A 127 9.25 10.59 -27.63
C ASP A 127 9.10 10.70 -26.12
N LYS A 128 8.12 11.49 -25.68
CA LYS A 128 7.76 11.61 -24.28
C LYS A 128 6.67 10.62 -23.93
N ILE A 129 6.95 9.75 -22.97
CA ILE A 129 6.03 8.72 -22.52
C ILE A 129 5.74 8.84 -21.03
N PHE A 130 4.56 8.35 -20.65
CA PHE A 130 4.31 7.95 -19.27
C PHE A 130 4.47 6.44 -19.12
N ILE A 131 5.07 6.04 -18.01
CA ILE A 131 5.20 4.64 -17.59
C ILE A 131 4.46 4.50 -16.26
N LEU A 132 3.45 3.64 -16.23
CA LEU A 132 2.76 3.23 -15.00
C LEU A 132 3.25 1.84 -14.63
N GLN A 133 3.65 1.62 -13.38
CA GLN A 133 4.04 0.31 -12.87
C GLN A 133 3.26 -0.03 -11.59
N TYR A 134 2.81 -1.27 -11.51
CA TYR A 134 2.13 -1.84 -10.35
C TYR A 134 2.86 -3.11 -9.96
N TYR A 135 3.45 -3.10 -8.76
CA TYR A 135 4.14 -4.25 -8.20
C TYR A 135 3.27 -4.91 -7.14
N MET A 136 3.07 -6.23 -7.29
CA MET A 136 2.27 -7.03 -6.36
C MET A 136 3.02 -8.29 -5.99
N PHE A 137 3.02 -8.63 -4.70
CA PHE A 137 3.55 -9.90 -4.22
C PHE A 137 2.40 -10.81 -3.77
N ARG A 138 2.49 -12.08 -4.12
CA ARG A 138 1.56 -13.11 -3.63
C ARG A 138 2.32 -14.41 -3.45
N ASN A 139 2.31 -14.97 -2.24
CA ASN A 139 3.09 -16.16 -1.93
C ASN A 139 4.56 -15.97 -2.34
N ASP A 140 5.10 -16.83 -3.20
CA ASP A 140 6.44 -16.74 -3.77
C ASP A 140 6.46 -16.08 -5.18
N TYR A 141 5.41 -15.36 -5.56
CA TYR A 141 5.31 -14.65 -6.83
C TYR A 141 5.46 -13.13 -6.67
N LEU A 142 6.15 -12.52 -7.63
CA LEU A 142 6.12 -11.10 -7.92
C LEU A 142 5.44 -10.89 -9.28
N TYR A 143 4.45 -10.00 -9.32
CA TYR A 143 3.80 -9.53 -10.53
C TYR A 143 4.17 -8.06 -10.75
N LEU A 144 4.70 -7.76 -11.93
CA LEU A 144 4.85 -6.42 -12.46
C LEU A 144 3.81 -6.24 -13.56
N ILE A 145 2.85 -5.35 -13.33
CA ILE A 145 1.97 -4.84 -14.38
C ILE A 145 2.52 -3.48 -14.79
N GLN A 146 2.83 -3.31 -16.07
CA GLN A 146 3.36 -2.06 -16.59
C GLN A 146 2.55 -1.59 -17.78
N ALA A 147 2.21 -0.31 -17.81
CA ALA A 147 1.63 0.35 -18.97
C ALA A 147 2.56 1.46 -19.43
N MET A 148 2.71 1.60 -20.74
CA MET A 148 3.46 2.68 -21.37
C MET A 148 2.60 3.32 -22.43
N THR A 149 2.59 4.65 -22.49
CA THR A 149 1.86 5.38 -23.52
C THR A 149 2.51 6.72 -23.79
N LEU A 150 2.35 7.25 -25.01
CA LEU A 150 2.75 8.61 -25.31
C LEU A 150 2.05 9.58 -24.37
N GLN A 151 2.77 10.61 -23.93
CA GLN A 151 2.24 11.63 -23.05
C GLN A 151 1.04 12.36 -23.67
N SER A 152 1.02 12.52 -25.00
CA SER A 152 -0.10 13.11 -25.75
C SER A 152 -1.39 12.30 -25.66
N ASP A 153 -1.28 10.99 -25.46
CA ASP A 153 -2.40 10.06 -25.57
C ASP A 153 -2.91 9.59 -24.21
N PHE A 154 -2.18 9.94 -23.14
CA PHE A 154 -2.44 9.45 -21.79
C PHE A 154 -3.85 9.75 -21.27
N GLU A 155 -4.35 10.97 -21.46
CA GLU A 155 -5.69 11.33 -20.98
C GLU A 155 -6.80 10.47 -21.61
N ASN A 156 -6.59 10.00 -22.85
CA ASN A 156 -7.53 9.14 -23.55
C ASN A 156 -7.38 7.66 -23.16
N GLU A 157 -6.15 7.23 -22.83
CA GLU A 157 -5.82 5.83 -22.58
C GLU A 157 -5.81 5.46 -21.08
N GLU A 158 -5.76 6.43 -20.16
CA GLU A 158 -5.65 6.19 -18.72
C GLU A 158 -6.80 5.31 -18.19
N GLY A 159 -8.04 5.58 -18.60
CA GLY A 159 -9.20 4.77 -18.20
C GLY A 159 -9.11 3.32 -18.70
N VAL A 160 -8.59 3.12 -19.91
CA VAL A 160 -8.40 1.80 -20.52
C VAL A 160 -7.29 1.03 -19.80
N ILE A 161 -6.16 1.69 -19.54
CA ILE A 161 -5.02 1.15 -18.80
C ILE A 161 -5.47 0.74 -17.39
N ASN A 162 -6.09 1.66 -16.65
CA ASN A 162 -6.56 1.39 -15.28
C ASN A 162 -7.57 0.23 -15.26
N SER A 163 -8.49 0.16 -16.23
CA SER A 163 -9.41 -0.97 -16.31
C SER A 163 -8.71 -2.30 -16.58
N ALA A 164 -7.58 -2.32 -17.28
CA ALA A 164 -6.80 -3.54 -17.51
C ALA A 164 -6.05 -3.94 -16.23
N VAL A 165 -5.41 -2.99 -15.54
CA VAL A 165 -4.77 -3.23 -14.23
C VAL A 165 -5.76 -3.82 -13.23
N TYR A 166 -6.91 -3.17 -13.06
CA TYR A 166 -7.98 -3.61 -12.14
C TYR A 166 -8.78 -4.82 -12.64
N SER A 167 -8.34 -5.51 -13.68
CA SER A 167 -8.86 -6.82 -14.06
C SER A 167 -7.92 -7.97 -13.67
N PHE A 168 -6.73 -7.64 -13.14
CA PHE A 168 -5.79 -8.64 -12.66
C PHE A 168 -6.40 -9.39 -11.48
N ASN A 169 -6.37 -10.71 -11.54
CA ASN A 169 -6.92 -11.59 -10.52
C ASN A 169 -5.98 -12.77 -10.28
N TYR A 170 -5.65 -13.02 -9.01
CA TYR A 170 -4.86 -14.18 -8.63
C TYR A 170 -5.74 -15.43 -8.49
N LEU A 171 -5.38 -16.49 -9.23
CA LEU A 171 -6.15 -17.73 -9.35
C LEU A 171 -5.73 -18.83 -8.37
N GLY A 172 -4.60 -18.64 -7.67
CA GLY A 172 -4.14 -19.62 -6.69
C GLY A 172 -5.15 -19.76 -5.55
N ALA A 173 -5.01 -20.82 -4.75
CA ALA A 173 -5.82 -20.95 -3.55
C ALA A 173 -5.74 -19.65 -2.75
N SER A 174 -6.84 -19.29 -2.09
CA SER A 174 -6.87 -18.24 -1.07
C SER A 174 -6.04 -18.68 0.15
N SER A 175 -4.77 -19.02 -0.06
CA SER A 175 -3.83 -19.29 1.00
C SER A 175 -3.64 -17.99 1.75
N GLU A 176 -3.87 -18.10 3.06
CA GLU A 176 -3.71 -17.11 4.11
C GLU A 176 -3.14 -15.78 3.62
N TYR A 177 -4.02 -14.81 3.45
CA TYR A 177 -3.60 -13.44 3.69
C TYR A 177 -3.17 -13.35 5.15
N THR A 178 -1.90 -13.67 5.43
CA THR A 178 -1.13 -12.96 6.44
C THR A 178 -0.53 -11.73 5.79
N SER A 179 -1.30 -11.00 4.98
CA SER A 179 -0.90 -9.65 4.61
C SER A 179 -0.90 -8.88 5.92
N ASN A 180 0.24 -8.79 6.58
CA ASN A 180 0.35 -7.96 7.77
C ASN A 180 0.26 -6.48 7.40
N PHE A 181 0.23 -6.16 6.11
CA PHE A 181 -0.10 -4.85 5.63
C PHE A 181 -1.52 -4.46 6.02
N TYR A 182 -1.64 -3.22 6.43
CA TYR A 182 -2.87 -2.53 6.69
C TYR A 182 -2.76 -1.12 6.09
N ARG A 183 -3.78 -0.68 5.37
CA ARG A 183 -3.93 0.69 4.88
C ARG A 183 -5.27 1.24 5.35
N SER A 184 -5.26 2.46 5.84
CA SER A 184 -6.47 3.22 6.15
C SER A 184 -6.60 4.36 5.16
N GLU A 185 -7.61 4.32 4.29
CA GLU A 185 -7.95 5.47 3.43
C GLU A 185 -8.45 6.64 4.29
N GLN A 186 -9.25 6.36 5.33
CA GLN A 186 -9.83 7.41 6.20
C GLN A 186 -8.75 8.24 6.91
N TYR A 187 -7.65 7.59 7.29
CA TYR A 187 -6.59 8.22 8.07
C TYR A 187 -5.29 8.39 7.26
N GLU A 188 -5.31 8.04 5.97
CA GLU A 188 -4.21 8.22 5.02
C GLU A 188 -2.88 7.64 5.51
N TYR A 189 -2.89 6.40 6.03
CA TYR A 189 -1.66 5.73 6.44
C TYR A 189 -1.63 4.27 6.01
N SER A 190 -0.42 3.71 5.99
CA SER A 190 -0.22 2.27 5.89
C SER A 190 0.88 1.76 6.81
N ILE A 191 0.80 0.49 7.21
CA ILE A 191 1.77 -0.16 8.10
C ILE A 191 1.78 -1.68 7.87
N ASN A 192 2.94 -2.32 8.06
CA ASN A 192 3.04 -3.77 8.23
C ASN A 192 3.08 -4.14 9.72
N PHE A 193 2.17 -5.01 10.12
CA PHE A 193 2.30 -5.77 11.35
C PHE A 193 3.33 -6.90 11.20
N PRO A 194 3.75 -7.55 12.30
CA PRO A 194 4.63 -8.71 12.22
C PRO A 194 3.99 -9.95 11.60
N ASP A 195 4.82 -10.78 10.94
CA ASP A 195 4.39 -12.05 10.33
C ASP A 195 3.80 -13.03 11.34
N GLY A 196 2.69 -13.67 10.94
CA GLY A 196 2.00 -14.68 11.75
C GLY A 196 1.20 -14.11 12.93
N TRP A 197 1.10 -12.78 13.05
CA TRP A 197 0.28 -12.15 14.09
C TRP A 197 -1.16 -12.03 13.63
N LYS A 198 -2.10 -12.28 14.55
CA LYS A 198 -3.52 -12.15 14.31
C LYS A 198 -3.91 -10.67 14.36
N LYS A 199 -4.34 -10.11 13.23
CA LYS A 199 -4.84 -8.74 13.13
C LYS A 199 -6.16 -8.56 13.90
N THR A 200 -6.32 -7.42 14.53
CA THR A 200 -7.52 -6.98 15.24
C THR A 200 -7.93 -5.63 14.66
N LEU A 201 -9.18 -5.52 14.21
CA LEU A 201 -9.76 -4.31 13.64
C LEU A 201 -10.94 -3.88 14.52
N ASN A 202 -10.76 -2.79 15.27
CA ASN A 202 -11.84 -2.14 16.02
C ASN A 202 -11.97 -0.70 15.53
N ALA A 203 -13.17 -0.13 15.54
CA ALA A 203 -13.42 1.21 15.04
C ALA A 203 -12.50 2.25 15.74
N GLY A 204 -11.47 2.72 15.05
CA GLY A 204 -10.46 3.68 15.53
C GLY A 204 -9.12 3.10 15.99
N GLN A 205 -9.04 1.77 16.21
CA GLN A 205 -7.81 1.09 16.64
C GLN A 205 -7.55 -0.15 15.78
N VAL A 206 -6.37 -0.20 15.17
CA VAL A 206 -5.94 -1.37 14.41
C VAL A 206 -4.68 -1.94 15.03
N GLY A 207 -4.61 -3.25 15.13
CA GLY A 207 -3.43 -3.89 15.69
C GLY A 207 -3.24 -5.33 15.26
N ALA A 208 -2.25 -5.97 15.85
CA ALA A 208 -1.99 -7.38 15.71
C ALA A 208 -1.44 -7.97 17.02
N THR A 209 -1.65 -9.27 17.21
CA THR A 209 -1.25 -10.00 18.42
C THR A 209 -0.61 -11.33 18.08
N THR A 210 0.29 -11.83 18.92
CA THR A 210 0.75 -13.23 18.82
C THR A 210 -0.38 -14.21 19.12
N SER A 211 -0.23 -15.48 18.76
CA SER A 211 -1.25 -16.52 18.99
C SER A 211 -1.68 -16.66 20.46
N GLY A 212 -0.79 -16.33 21.42
CA GLY A 212 -1.10 -16.30 22.85
C GLY A 212 -1.65 -14.97 23.37
N GLY A 213 -1.76 -13.93 22.54
CA GLY A 213 -2.27 -12.61 22.90
C GLY A 213 -1.39 -11.76 23.82
N ALA A 214 -0.33 -12.34 24.40
CA ALA A 214 0.52 -11.67 25.39
C ALA A 214 1.38 -10.54 24.79
N VAL A 215 1.71 -10.64 23.49
CA VAL A 215 2.52 -9.65 22.78
C VAL A 215 1.64 -9.02 21.70
N SER A 216 1.62 -7.69 21.66
CA SER A 216 0.71 -6.94 20.80
C SER A 216 1.33 -5.68 20.23
N MET A 217 0.76 -5.22 19.13
CA MET A 217 1.06 -3.94 18.51
C MET A 217 -0.25 -3.30 18.08
N PHE A 218 -0.48 -2.04 18.44
CA PHE A 218 -1.67 -1.28 18.06
C PHE A 218 -1.27 0.09 17.52
N ILE A 219 -2.09 0.64 16.63
CA ILE A 219 -2.05 2.02 16.20
C ILE A 219 -3.42 2.66 16.46
N ASP A 220 -3.40 3.74 17.24
CA ASP A 220 -4.54 4.60 17.49
C ASP A 220 -4.35 5.90 16.69
N VAL A 221 -5.43 6.38 16.08
CA VAL A 221 -5.42 7.65 15.34
C VAL A 221 -6.48 8.60 15.88
N THR A 222 -6.03 9.75 16.35
CA THR A 222 -6.91 10.84 16.80
C THR A 222 -6.88 11.97 15.77
N LEU A 223 -8.03 12.29 15.19
CA LEU A 223 -8.20 13.46 14.32
C LEU A 223 -8.58 14.66 15.18
N ASP A 224 -7.72 15.68 15.20
CA ASP A 224 -8.00 16.94 15.91
C ASP A 224 -7.47 18.15 15.12
N ARG A 225 -8.28 19.20 15.01
CA ARG A 225 -7.88 20.44 14.34
C ARG A 225 -6.74 21.15 15.07
N GLU A 226 -6.58 20.92 16.38
CA GLU A 226 -5.46 21.47 17.14
C GLU A 226 -4.10 21.00 16.59
N TYR A 227 -4.03 19.82 15.97
CA TYR A 227 -2.80 19.31 15.36
C TYR A 227 -2.51 19.89 13.96
N ALA A 228 -3.35 20.77 13.42
CA ALA A 228 -3.15 21.36 12.10
C ALA A 228 -1.85 22.18 12.04
N GLY A 229 -0.94 21.79 11.13
CA GLY A 229 0.35 22.46 10.95
C GLY A 229 1.36 22.23 12.10
N MET A 230 1.02 21.39 13.08
CA MET A 230 1.93 21.01 14.15
C MET A 230 2.79 19.81 13.76
N SER A 231 3.86 19.62 14.51
CA SER A 231 4.75 18.47 14.46
C SER A 231 5.06 18.00 15.87
N MET A 232 5.70 16.84 16.01
CA MET A 232 6.17 16.40 17.32
C MET A 232 7.27 17.29 17.91
N LEU A 233 7.93 18.14 17.12
CA LEU A 233 8.92 19.09 17.63
C LEU A 233 8.28 20.15 18.54
N ASP A 234 7.00 20.45 18.32
CA ASP A 234 6.26 21.48 19.02
C ASP A 234 5.81 21.06 20.43
N TYR A 235 5.93 19.76 20.77
CA TYR A 235 5.53 19.21 22.05
C TYR A 235 6.73 18.72 22.87
N PRO A 236 6.92 19.16 24.12
CA PRO A 236 7.98 18.63 24.98
C PRO A 236 7.80 17.14 25.25
N VAL A 237 8.90 16.39 25.33
CA VAL A 237 8.87 14.93 25.59
C VAL A 237 8.30 14.65 26.98
N GLU A 238 8.58 15.56 27.91
CA GLU A 238 8.20 15.52 29.32
C GLU A 238 6.68 15.41 29.50
N SER A 239 5.90 16.15 28.71
CA SER A 239 4.43 16.10 28.78
C SER A 239 3.87 14.71 28.48
N PHE A 240 4.50 13.96 27.58
CA PHE A 240 4.10 12.58 27.28
C PHE A 240 4.54 11.61 28.38
N THR A 241 5.74 11.79 28.93
CA THR A 241 6.20 10.95 30.05
C THR A 241 5.35 11.17 31.31
N GLU A 242 4.95 12.41 31.61
CA GLU A 242 4.06 12.74 32.72
C GLU A 242 2.67 12.12 32.53
N ALA A 243 2.12 12.19 31.32
CA ALA A 243 0.84 11.56 31.00
C ALA A 243 0.89 10.03 31.19
N ILE A 244 1.96 9.39 30.73
CA ILE A 244 2.18 7.94 30.91
C ILE A 244 2.32 7.59 32.39
N GLN A 245 3.10 8.34 33.16
CA GLN A 245 3.27 8.11 34.59
C GLN A 245 1.98 8.31 35.39
N LYS A 246 1.12 9.25 34.96
CA LYS A 246 -0.21 9.42 35.54
C LYS A 246 -1.14 8.27 35.24
N GLN A 247 -1.04 7.68 34.04
CA GLN A 247 -1.85 6.54 33.64
C GLN A 247 -1.39 5.23 34.30
N TYR A 248 -0.07 5.06 34.48
CA TYR A 248 0.54 3.90 35.10
C TYR A 248 1.30 4.36 36.35
N GLU A 249 0.61 4.44 37.49
CA GLU A 249 1.17 5.01 38.74
C GLU A 249 2.47 4.32 39.19
N ASP A 250 2.56 2.99 39.02
CA ASP A 250 3.77 2.20 39.30
C ASP A 250 4.72 2.07 38.08
N GLY A 251 4.46 2.85 37.03
CA GLY A 251 5.18 2.83 35.78
C GLY A 251 6.55 3.51 35.87
N LYS A 252 7.57 2.84 35.33
CA LYS A 252 8.93 3.37 35.24
C LYS A 252 9.28 3.67 33.78
N ILE A 253 9.51 4.96 33.48
CA ILE A 253 10.12 5.36 32.21
C ILE A 253 11.57 4.84 32.17
N ILE A 254 11.89 4.07 31.13
CA ILE A 254 13.22 3.50 30.91
C ILE A 254 14.01 4.37 29.94
N GLU A 255 13.34 4.86 28.91
CA GLU A 255 13.94 5.66 27.85
C GLU A 255 12.89 6.57 27.25
N SER A 256 13.25 7.82 26.99
CA SER A 256 12.44 8.74 26.21
C SER A 256 13.35 9.61 25.35
N ARG A 257 12.97 9.82 24.09
CA ARG A 257 13.74 10.67 23.16
C ARG A 257 12.88 11.06 21.97
N ARG A 258 13.36 12.05 21.23
CA ARG A 258 12.93 12.28 19.85
C ARG A 258 13.65 11.36 18.90
N MET A 259 12.95 10.90 17.87
CA MET A 259 13.56 10.18 16.77
C MET A 259 12.73 10.38 15.48
N PRO A 260 13.35 10.31 14.30
CA PRO A 260 12.57 10.28 13.06
C PRO A 260 12.05 8.87 12.77
N ILE A 261 10.82 8.78 12.26
CA ILE A 261 10.28 7.58 11.60
C ILE A 261 10.02 7.97 10.15
N ASN A 262 10.80 7.41 9.22
CA ASN A 262 10.70 7.71 7.79
C ASN A 262 10.72 9.22 7.46
N GLY A 263 11.58 9.96 8.16
CA GLY A 263 11.73 11.42 8.00
C GLY A 263 10.73 12.26 8.79
N ILE A 264 9.71 11.66 9.41
CA ILE A 264 8.71 12.36 10.22
C ILE A 264 9.20 12.41 11.67
N SER A 265 9.20 13.61 12.27
CA SER A 265 9.56 13.78 13.68
C SER A 265 8.60 13.01 14.59
N SER A 266 9.14 12.21 15.50
CA SER A 266 8.37 11.43 16.46
C SER A 266 8.96 11.51 17.87
N ILE A 267 8.11 11.24 18.86
CA ILE A 267 8.55 11.01 20.24
C ILE A 267 8.44 9.51 20.53
N PHE A 268 9.54 8.93 21.02
CA PHE A 268 9.61 7.55 21.45
C PHE A 268 9.73 7.49 22.97
N ILE A 269 8.91 6.63 23.59
CA ILE A 269 8.97 6.35 25.03
C ILE A 269 8.93 4.84 25.25
N LYS A 270 9.88 4.32 26.00
CA LYS A 270 9.92 2.95 26.51
C LYS A 270 9.72 2.99 28.01
N HIS A 271 8.74 2.24 28.50
CA HIS A 271 8.44 2.17 29.93
C HIS A 271 8.07 0.76 30.35
N LYS A 272 8.09 0.54 31.66
CA LYS A 272 7.69 -0.71 32.29
C LYS A 272 6.64 -0.46 33.36
N PHE A 273 5.68 -1.36 33.47
CA PHE A 273 4.68 -1.33 34.54
C PHE A 273 4.23 -2.76 34.87
N LYS A 274 3.44 -2.92 35.94
CA LYS A 274 2.82 -4.21 36.28
C LYS A 274 1.37 -4.23 35.80
N ASP A 275 1.02 -5.23 35.00
CA ASP A 275 -0.36 -5.54 34.65
C ASP A 275 -0.74 -6.92 35.20
N LYS A 276 -1.74 -6.97 36.09
CA LYS A 276 -2.22 -8.19 36.75
C LYS A 276 -1.09 -9.09 37.30
N GLY A 277 -0.07 -8.47 37.88
CA GLY A 277 1.09 -9.15 38.47
C GLY A 277 2.22 -9.50 37.49
N THR A 278 2.04 -9.28 36.19
CA THR A 278 3.08 -9.48 35.16
C THR A 278 3.80 -8.16 34.90
N GLU A 279 5.13 -8.16 34.90
CA GLU A 279 5.89 -7.00 34.44
C GLU A 279 5.82 -6.93 32.90
N VAL A 280 5.37 -5.79 32.39
CA VAL A 280 5.19 -5.50 30.98
C VAL A 280 6.17 -4.42 30.57
N THR A 281 6.75 -4.55 29.38
CA THR A 281 7.48 -3.47 28.71
C THR A 281 6.62 -2.97 27.55
N MET A 282 6.42 -1.66 27.49
CA MET A 282 5.63 -0.99 26.46
C MET A 282 6.45 0.09 25.77
N LEU A 283 6.32 0.15 24.45
CA LEU A 283 6.87 1.21 23.60
C LEU A 283 5.72 2.06 23.08
N HIS A 284 5.85 3.38 23.18
CA HIS A 284 5.00 4.32 22.48
C HIS A 284 5.80 5.09 21.44
N TYR A 285 5.21 5.26 20.27
CA TYR A 285 5.66 6.18 19.25
C TYR A 285 4.52 7.16 18.96
N PHE A 286 4.78 8.44 19.16
CA PHE A 286 3.84 9.53 18.89
C PHE A 286 4.28 10.26 17.64
N LEU A 287 3.39 10.44 16.68
CA LEU A 287 3.61 11.20 15.45
C LEU A 287 2.42 12.12 15.17
N ILE A 288 2.66 13.33 14.66
CA ILE A 288 1.61 14.20 14.13
C ILE A 288 1.84 14.43 12.64
N LYS A 289 0.78 14.30 11.85
CA LYS A 289 0.76 14.62 10.43
C LYS A 289 -0.65 15.03 10.01
N ASP A 290 -0.78 16.16 9.31
CA ASP A 290 -2.02 16.64 8.67
C ASP A 290 -3.25 16.56 9.59
N SER A 291 -3.16 17.18 10.78
CA SER A 291 -4.21 17.22 11.82
C SER A 291 -4.52 15.87 12.50
N LYS A 292 -3.66 14.86 12.35
CA LYS A 292 -3.83 13.54 12.96
C LYS A 292 -2.69 13.24 13.92
N LEU A 293 -3.01 12.80 15.13
CA LEU A 293 -2.07 12.19 16.07
C LEU A 293 -2.12 10.67 15.91
N PHE A 294 -0.98 10.07 15.57
CA PHE A 294 -0.77 8.64 15.52
C PHE A 294 -0.06 8.20 16.78
N VAL A 295 -0.62 7.21 17.48
CA VAL A 295 0.02 6.58 18.64
C VAL A 295 0.20 5.11 18.34
N ILE A 296 1.45 4.69 18.12
CA ILE A 296 1.79 3.28 17.95
C ILE A 296 2.25 2.72 19.29
N GLN A 297 1.60 1.66 19.75
CA GLN A 297 1.86 1.00 21.01
C GLN A 297 2.34 -0.42 20.76
N CYS A 298 3.53 -0.77 21.27
CA CYS A 298 4.07 -2.13 21.20
C CYS A 298 4.23 -2.67 22.62
N THR A 299 3.59 -3.80 22.92
CA THR A 299 3.49 -4.34 24.29
C THR A 299 3.97 -5.78 24.34
N SER A 300 4.77 -6.11 25.35
CA SER A 300 5.26 -7.47 25.59
C SER A 300 5.45 -7.69 27.09
N PRO A 301 5.31 -8.92 27.62
CA PRO A 301 5.88 -9.27 28.91
C PRO A 301 7.37 -8.93 28.89
N SER A 302 7.87 -8.32 29.97
CA SER A 302 9.27 -7.90 30.06
C SER A 302 10.26 -9.05 29.85
N SER A 303 9.87 -10.28 30.19
CA SER A 303 10.67 -11.50 29.98
C SER A 303 10.83 -11.89 28.51
N GLN A 304 9.95 -11.42 27.62
CA GLN A 304 9.97 -11.72 26.19
C GLN A 304 10.40 -10.53 25.33
N PHE A 305 10.55 -9.34 25.94
CA PHE A 305 10.70 -8.10 25.21
C PHE A 305 11.94 -8.09 24.28
N SER A 306 13.08 -8.61 24.73
CA SER A 306 14.31 -8.67 23.92
C SER A 306 14.15 -9.50 22.64
N THR A 307 13.26 -10.50 22.64
CA THR A 307 12.94 -11.31 21.45
C THR A 307 12.14 -10.52 20.42
N TYR A 308 11.27 -9.60 20.87
CA TYR A 308 10.34 -8.87 20.01
C TYR A 308 10.76 -7.42 19.68
N GLU A 309 11.76 -6.86 20.37
CA GLU A 309 12.20 -5.47 20.17
C GLU A 309 12.56 -5.17 18.70
N GLY A 310 13.32 -6.06 18.04
CA GLY A 310 13.64 -5.93 16.62
C GLY A 310 12.41 -6.00 15.73
N THR A 311 11.47 -6.90 16.05
CA THR A 311 10.20 -7.08 15.34
C THR A 311 9.33 -5.82 15.41
N PHE A 312 9.18 -5.24 16.61
CA PHE A 312 8.47 -3.98 16.81
C PHE A 312 9.09 -2.84 16.01
N LYS A 313 10.42 -2.71 16.07
CA LYS A 313 11.13 -1.66 15.34
C LYS A 313 10.89 -1.76 13.83
N THR A 314 10.98 -2.96 13.26
CA THR A 314 10.71 -3.20 11.82
C THR A 314 9.28 -2.82 11.45
N ALA A 315 8.29 -3.23 12.25
CA ALA A 315 6.89 -2.90 12.00
C ALA A 315 6.64 -1.38 12.07
N VAL A 316 7.16 -0.68 13.08
CA VAL A 316 7.03 0.78 13.20
C VAL A 316 7.69 1.51 12.03
N LEU A 317 8.89 1.08 11.61
CA LEU A 317 9.59 1.67 10.47
C LEU A 317 8.90 1.40 9.12
N SER A 318 7.94 0.48 9.07
CA SER A 318 7.10 0.28 7.88
C SER A 318 5.97 1.30 7.75
N LEU A 319 5.69 2.10 8.79
CA LEU A 319 4.66 3.14 8.75
C LEU A 319 4.90 4.11 7.57
N ARG A 320 3.86 4.40 6.82
CA ARG A 320 3.80 5.48 5.82
C ARG A 320 2.60 6.36 6.16
N LEU A 321 2.82 7.66 6.21
CA LEU A 321 1.84 8.73 6.44
C LEU A 321 1.86 9.69 5.24
#